data_AF-A0A401H201-F1
#
_entry.id   AF-A0A401H201-F1
#
_cell.length_a   1.000
_cell.length_b   1.000
_cell.length_c   1.000
_cell.angle_alpha   90.00
_cell.angle_beta   90.00
_cell.angle_gamma   90.00
#
_symmetry.space_group_name_H-M   'P 1'
#
loop_
_entity.id
_entity.type
_entity.pdbx_description
1 polymer ?
#
loop_
_entity_poly.entity_id
_entity_poly.type
_entity_poly.pdbx_seq_one_letter_code
_entity_poly.pdbx_strand_id
1 'polypeptide(L)'
;MLDLNMLEENDLPHVTVAVIPRIKKVTLLTPETRLHVDRFADIFRLACETGQTIHKEMKHAVSNRTSMLIEAMGTGLSHGIGSGVLE
;
A
#
# COMPACT_ATOMS: atom_id res chain seq x y z
N MET A 1 8.58 12.77 -11.38
CA MET A 1 8.49 12.68 -9.92
C MET A 1 7.40 11.69 -9.57
N LEU A 2 7.48 11.05 -8.40
CA LEU A 2 6.60 9.96 -8.00
C LEU A 2 6.07 10.29 -6.61
N ASP A 3 4.78 10.05 -6.39
CA ASP A 3 4.06 10.42 -5.17
C ASP A 3 4.15 11.92 -4.89
N LEU A 4 3.38 12.69 -5.67
CA LEU A 4 3.42 14.14 -5.60
C LEU A 4 2.73 14.65 -4.33
N ASN A 5 3.28 15.72 -3.76
CA ASN A 5 2.60 16.47 -2.71
C ASN A 5 1.67 17.54 -3.30
N MET A 6 0.82 18.12 -2.45
CA MET A 6 -0.16 19.14 -2.87
C MET A 6 0.46 20.31 -3.66
N LEU A 7 1.66 20.78 -3.30
CA LEU A 7 2.28 21.90 -4.01
C LEU A 7 2.73 21.49 -5.42
N GLU A 8 3.30 20.29 -5.54
CA GLU A 8 3.73 19.71 -6.81
C GLU A 8 2.54 19.41 -7.72
N GLU A 9 1.43 18.90 -7.18
CA GLU A 9 0.20 18.64 -7.93
C GLU A 9 -0.42 19.91 -8.54
N ASN A 10 -0.23 21.07 -7.90
CA ASN A 10 -0.72 22.35 -8.44
C ASN A 10 0.15 22.90 -9.58
N ASP A 11 1.45 22.64 -9.54
CA ASP A 11 2.42 23.24 -10.47
C ASP A 11 2.85 22.30 -11.61
N LEU A 12 2.61 20.99 -11.49
CA LEU A 12 3.06 19.97 -12.44
C LEU A 12 1.91 19.14 -13.01
N PRO A 13 1.91 18.86 -14.33
CA PRO A 13 1.00 17.88 -14.92
C PRO A 13 1.19 16.50 -14.28
N HIS A 14 0.10 15.91 -13.79
CA HIS A 14 0.15 14.64 -13.05
C HIS A 14 -0.84 13.59 -13.58
N VAL A 15 -0.66 12.37 -13.10
CA VAL A 15 -1.52 11.22 -13.43
C VAL A 15 -1.76 10.42 -12.16
N THR A 16 -3.03 10.11 -11.90
CA THR A 16 -3.41 9.21 -10.82
C THR A 16 -3.63 7.81 -11.37
N VAL A 17 -2.95 6.81 -10.79
CA VAL A 17 -3.01 5.41 -11.23
C VAL A 17 -3.34 4.51 -10.04
N ALA A 18 -4.34 3.66 -10.17
CA ALA A 18 -4.59 2.57 -9.24
C ALA A 18 -4.38 1.21 -9.92
N VAL A 19 -3.69 0.31 -9.24
CA VAL A 19 -3.37 -1.03 -9.74
C VAL A 19 -3.83 -2.10 -8.76
N ILE A 20 -4.35 -3.22 -9.27
CA ILE A 20 -4.50 -4.46 -8.52
C ILE A 20 -3.20 -5.25 -8.67
N PRO A 21 -2.34 -5.30 -7.63
CA PRO A 21 -0.98 -5.81 -7.75
C PRO A 21 -0.92 -7.29 -8.13
N ARG A 22 -1.84 -8.10 -7.57
CA ARG A 22 -1.90 -9.57 -7.75
C ARG A 22 -2.09 -10.00 -9.21
N ILE A 23 -2.90 -9.26 -9.96
CA ILE A 23 -3.22 -9.57 -11.37
C ILE A 23 -2.59 -8.56 -12.34
N LYS A 24 -1.80 -7.61 -11.82
CA LYS A 24 -1.15 -6.52 -12.56
C LYS A 24 -2.10 -5.71 -13.45
N LYS A 25 -3.39 -5.61 -13.07
CA LYS A 25 -4.38 -4.83 -13.81
C LYS A 25 -4.46 -3.41 -13.25
N VAL A 26 -4.60 -2.44 -14.14
CA VAL A 26 -4.90 -1.05 -13.77
C VAL A 26 -6.42 -0.90 -13.63
N THR A 27 -6.87 -0.35 -12.52
CA THR A 27 -8.30 -0.15 -12.21
C THR A 27 -8.74 1.30 -12.33
N LEU A 28 -7.81 2.24 -12.14
CA LEU A 28 -8.07 3.67 -12.30
C LEU A 28 -6.89 4.29 -13.02
N LEU A 29 -7.22 5.14 -13.99
CA LEU A 29 -6.27 6.01 -14.66
C LEU A 29 -6.96 7.35 -14.87
N THR A 30 -6.44 8.40 -14.24
CA THR A 30 -6.95 9.76 -14.39
C THR A 30 -5.78 10.66 -14.78
N PRO A 31 -5.58 10.95 -16.07
CA PRO A 31 -4.56 11.87 -16.52
C PRO A 31 -5.08 13.31 -16.47
N GLU A 32 -4.20 14.23 -16.06
CA GLU A 32 -4.44 15.66 -16.25
C GLU A 32 -4.13 16.06 -17.72
N THR A 33 -4.87 17.03 -18.26
CA THR A 33 -5.00 17.28 -19.71
C THR A 33 -3.75 17.88 -20.40
N ARG A 34 -2.65 18.10 -19.67
CA ARG A 34 -1.44 18.79 -20.17
C ARG A 34 -0.22 17.87 -20.34
N LEU A 35 -0.42 16.56 -20.45
CA LEU A 35 0.68 15.59 -20.56
C LEU A 35 0.83 15.05 -22.00
N HIS A 36 2.00 15.23 -22.59
CA HIS A 36 2.33 14.64 -23.90
C HIS A 36 2.33 13.11 -23.83
N VAL A 37 1.89 12.43 -24.89
CA VAL A 37 1.67 10.97 -24.91
C VAL A 37 2.93 10.17 -24.56
N ASP A 38 4.11 10.60 -25.02
CA ASP A 38 5.37 9.92 -24.71
C ASP A 38 5.73 10.03 -23.23
N ARG A 39 5.48 11.21 -22.62
CA ARG A 39 5.70 11.42 -21.19
C ARG A 39 4.68 10.66 -20.35
N PHE A 40 3.45 10.57 -20.83
CA PHE A 40 2.42 9.73 -20.22
C PHE A 40 2.87 8.27 -20.15
N ALA A 41 3.39 7.71 -21.24
CA ALA A 41 3.81 6.31 -21.27
C ALA A 41 4.92 6.01 -20.24
N ASP A 42 5.92 6.89 -20.14
CA ASP A 42 7.01 6.77 -19.17
C ASP A 42 6.52 6.84 -17.72
N ILE A 43 5.68 7.84 -17.41
CA ILE A 43 5.14 8.06 -16.06
C ILE A 43 4.21 6.91 -15.67
N PHE A 44 3.37 6.45 -16.59
CA PHE A 44 2.44 5.35 -16.36
C PHE A 44 3.16 4.04 -16.07
N ARG A 45 4.23 3.73 -16.81
CA ARG A 45 5.07 2.55 -16.54
C ARG A 45 5.69 2.62 -15.15
N LEU A 46 6.26 3.77 -14.80
CA LEU A 46 6.88 4.00 -13.49
C LEU A 46 5.86 3.88 -12.33
N ALA A 47 4.66 4.43 -12.51
CA ALA A 47 3.58 4.33 -11.53
C ALA A 47 3.14 2.87 -11.30
N CYS A 48 3.03 2.08 -12.38
CA CYS A 48 2.69 0.65 -12.28
C CYS A 48 3.77 -0.16 -11.54
N GLU A 49 5.05 0.10 -11.83
CA GLU A 49 6.17 -0.55 -11.13
C GLU A 49 6.17 -0.20 -9.64
N THR A 50 5.96 1.08 -9.32
CA THR A 50 5.87 1.57 -7.94
C THR A 50 4.70 0.95 -7.18
N GLY A 51 3.54 0.82 -7.81
CA GLY A 51 2.36 0.21 -7.18
C GLY A 51 2.63 -1.22 -6.68
N GLN A 52 3.54 -1.95 -7.33
CA GLN A 52 3.97 -3.27 -6.86
C GLN A 52 4.85 -3.20 -5.60
N THR A 53 5.73 -2.20 -5.52
CA THR A 53 6.58 -1.95 -4.35
C THR A 53 5.74 -1.51 -3.16
N ILE A 54 4.81 -0.58 -3.34
CA ILE A 54 3.89 -0.13 -2.29
C ILE A 54 3.07 -1.31 -1.76
N HIS A 55 2.54 -2.17 -2.65
CA HIS A 55 1.81 -3.36 -2.22
C HIS A 55 2.63 -4.32 -1.35
N LYS A 56 3.93 -4.50 -1.63
CA LYS A 56 4.80 -5.33 -0.79
C LYS A 56 4.92 -4.76 0.62
N GLU A 57 5.12 -3.45 0.73
CA GLU A 57 5.24 -2.78 2.01
C GLU A 57 3.92 -2.81 2.78
N MET A 58 2.80 -2.55 2.11
CA MET A 58 1.46 -2.67 2.72
C MET A 58 1.21 -4.09 3.24
N LYS A 59 1.57 -5.12 2.46
CA LYS A 59 1.44 -6.52 2.89
C LYS A 59 2.31 -6.82 4.10
N HIS A 60 3.55 -6.32 4.11
CA HIS A 60 4.46 -6.46 5.24
C HIS A 60 3.90 -5.80 6.50
N ALA A 61 3.42 -4.57 6.41
CA ALA A 61 2.81 -3.86 7.52
C ALA A 61 1.59 -4.60 8.10
N VAL A 62 0.71 -5.12 7.25
CA VAL A 62 -0.45 -5.92 7.70
C VAL A 62 0.03 -7.21 8.38
N SER A 63 0.95 -7.96 7.76
CA SER A 63 1.47 -9.21 8.31
C SER A 63 2.14 -9.02 9.67
N ASN A 64 2.92 -7.95 9.82
CA ASN A 64 3.61 -7.64 11.08
C ASN A 64 2.59 -7.32 12.18
N ARG A 65 1.61 -6.44 11.90
CA ARG A 65 0.53 -6.13 12.85
C ARG A 65 -0.28 -7.37 13.24
N THR A 66 -0.58 -8.26 12.28
CA THR A 66 -1.28 -9.51 12.56
C THR A 66 -0.44 -10.44 13.45
N SER A 67 0.88 -10.51 13.24
CA SER A 67 1.77 -11.35 14.06
C SER A 67 1.82 -10.85 15.51
N MET A 68 1.98 -9.54 15.71
CA MET A 68 1.92 -8.92 17.03
C MET A 68 0.58 -9.19 17.75
N LEU A 69 -0.54 -9.15 17.00
CA LEU A 69 -1.85 -9.47 17.55
C LEU A 69 -1.93 -10.93 17.99
N ILE A 70 -1.44 -11.87 17.17
CA ILE A 70 -1.43 -13.30 17.50
C ILE A 70 -0.58 -13.57 18.75
N GLU A 71 0.58 -12.93 18.88
CA GLU A 71 1.45 -13.04 20.06
C GLU A 71 0.75 -12.51 21.33
N ALA A 72 0.07 -11.36 21.23
CA ALA A 72 -0.71 -10.80 22.33
C ALA A 72 -1.90 -11.70 22.73
N MET A 73 -2.54 -12.37 21.76
CA MET A 73 -3.60 -13.34 22.05
C MET A 73 -3.06 -14.63 22.66
N GLY A 74 -1.90 -15.11 22.19
CA GLY A 74 -1.22 -16.30 22.74
C GLY A 74 -0.76 -16.09 24.18
N THR A 75 -0.28 -14.89 24.52
CA THR A 75 0.06 -14.54 25.90
C THR A 75 -1.19 -14.45 26.79
N GLY A 76 -2.31 -13.92 26.29
CA GLY A 76 -3.61 -13.95 26.99
C GLY A 76 -4.13 -15.36 27.29
N LEU A 77 -3.97 -16.31 26.36
CA LEU A 77 -4.31 -17.72 26.56
C LEU A 77 -3.43 -18.39 27.63
N SER A 78 -2.14 -18.03 27.71
CA SER A 78 -1.23 -18.57 28.74
C SER A 78 -1.53 -18.04 30.15
N HIS A 79 -2.09 -16.83 30.27
CA HIS A 79 -2.42 -16.23 31.57
C HIS A 79 -3.77 -16.71 32.12
N GLY A 80 -4.69 -17.18 31.27
CA GLY A 80 -6.00 -17.69 31.68
C GLY A 80 -6.00 -19.11 32.27
N ILE A 81 -4.97 -19.92 32.02
CA ILE A 81 -4.89 -21.31 32.50
C ILE A 81 -4.31 -21.40 33.92
N GLY A 82 -3.61 -20.36 34.39
CA GLY A 82 -2.92 -20.37 35.69
C GLY A 82 -3.70 -19.83 36.90
N SER A 83 -4.92 -19.31 36.72
CA SER A 83 -5.67 -18.63 37.80
C SER A 83 -6.87 -19.42 38.35
N GLY A 84 -7.03 -20.69 37.99
CA GLY A 84 -8.21 -21.51 38.34
C GLY A 84 -7.94 -22.75 39.20
N VAL A 85 -6.75 -22.90 39.78
CA VAL A 85 -6.43 -24.00 40.70
C VAL A 85 -5.84 -23.37 41.96
N LEU A 86 -6.42 -23.68 43.12
CA LEU A 86 -6.16 -23.15 44.48
C LEU A 86 -7.16 -22.09 44.96
N GLU A 87 -8.43 -22.47 45.11
CA GLU A 87 -9.23 -22.22 46.32
C GLU A 87 -10.13 -23.43 46.60
#